data_AF-A0A7M3Y406-F1
#
_entry.id   AF-A0A7M3Y406-F1
#
_cell.length_a   1.000
_cell.length_b   1.000
_cell.length_c   1.000
_cell.angle_alpha   90.00
_cell.angle_beta   90.00
_cell.angle_gamma   90.00
#
_symmetry.space_group_name_H-M   'P 1'
#
loop_
_entity.id
_entity.type
_entity.pdbx_description
1 polymer ?
#
loop_
_entity_poly.entity_id
_entity_poly.type
_entity_poly.pdbx_seq_one_letter_code
_entity_poly.pdbx_strand_id
1 'polypeptide(L)' 'MTELDNTLAGIKAVFLDLDGTIYLGSKLIDGSLDFLSRIEEAGIKRFFLSNNSSRSVKQYVSKLN' A
#
# COMPACT_ATOMS: atom_id res chain seq x y z
N MET A 1 22.83 9.78 -2.43
CA MET A 1 21.44 9.29 -2.41
C MET A 1 21.53 7.89 -1.85
N THR A 2 21.11 7.66 -0.61
CA THR A 2 21.12 6.31 -0.02
C THR A 2 20.13 5.47 -0.79
N GLU A 3 20.61 4.44 -1.47
CA GLU A 3 19.73 3.47 -2.10
C GLU A 3 18.76 2.94 -1.05
N LEU A 4 17.47 2.94 -1.37
CA LEU A 4 16.50 2.31 -0.49
C LEU A 4 16.86 0.83 -0.40
N ASP A 5 17.09 0.36 0.82
CA ASP A 5 17.28 -1.05 1.08
C ASP A 5 16.00 -1.80 0.69
N ASN A 6 16.10 -2.65 -0.33
CA ASN A 6 14.99 -3.45 -0.84
C ASN A 6 14.41 -4.41 0.22
N THR A 7 15.12 -4.63 1.33
CA THR A 7 14.66 -5.48 2.44
C THR A 7 13.69 -4.77 3.37
N LEU A 8 13.58 -3.45 3.32
CA LEU A 8 12.78 -2.65 4.27
C LEU A 8 13.19 -2.89 5.74
N ALA A 9 14.42 -3.35 5.99
CA ALA A 9 14.90 -3.73 7.31
C ALA A 9 14.78 -2.58 8.32
N GLY A 10 14.26 -2.90 9.51
CA GLY A 10 14.08 -1.93 10.61
C GLY A 10 12.80 -1.08 10.51
N ILE A 11 12.06 -1.14 9.41
CA ILE A 11 10.75 -0.49 9.29
C ILE A 11 9.70 -1.31 10.06
N LYS A 12 8.97 -0.66 10.97
CA LYS A 12 7.94 -1.32 11.79
C LYS A 12 6.53 -1.14 11.24
N ALA A 13 6.29 -0.02 10.56
CA ALA A 13 4.99 0.29 9.99
C ALA A 13 5.11 1.18 8.76
N VAL A 14 4.17 1.01 7.82
CA VAL A 14 4.02 1.83 6.63
C VAL A 14 2.62 2.43 6.61
N PHE A 15 2.53 3.73 6.33
CA PHE A 15 1.28 4.44 6.13
C PHE A 15 1.15 4.76 4.64
N LEU A 16 0.06 4.30 4.03
CA LEU A 16 -0.14 4.34 2.59
C LEU A 16 -1.35 5.20 2.26
N ASP A 17 -1.18 6.13 1.34
CA ASP A 17 -2.32 6.72 0.65
C ASP A 17 -2.92 5.69 -0.32
N LEU A 18 -4.19 5.85 -0.66
CA LEU A 18 -4.89 4.99 -1.62
C LEU A 18 -4.89 5.61 -3.01
N ASP A 19 -5.38 6.85 -3.12
CA ASP A 19 -5.51 7.55 -4.40
C ASP A 19 -4.14 8.10 -4.83
N GLY A 20 -3.72 7.84 -6.07
CA GLY A 20 -2.42 8.21 -6.60
C GLY A 20 -1.22 7.35 -6.13
N THR A 21 -1.42 6.44 -5.17
CA THR A 21 -0.35 5.56 -4.65
C THR A 21 -0.62 4.08 -4.93
N ILE A 22 -1.82 3.58 -4.60
CA ILE A 22 -2.25 2.21 -4.94
C ILE A 22 -3.14 2.22 -6.18
N TYR A 23 -3.94 3.27 -6.35
CA TYR A 23 -4.87 3.43 -7.45
C TYR A 23 -4.60 4.71 -8.24
N LEU A 24 -4.64 4.64 -9.56
CA LEU A 24 -4.77 5.80 -10.43
C LEU A 24 -6.21 5.88 -10.93
N GLY A 25 -7.05 6.62 -10.21
CA GLY A 25 -8.48 6.72 -10.47
C GLY A 25 -9.22 5.40 -10.19
N SER A 26 -9.46 4.60 -11.24
CA SER A 26 -10.14 3.29 -11.12
C SER A 26 -9.24 2.09 -11.43
N LYS A 27 -7.97 2.34 -11.78
CA LYS A 27 -6.98 1.30 -12.09
C LYS A 27 -5.99 1.15 -10.95
N LEU A 28 -5.51 -0.07 -10.71
CA LEU A 28 -4.36 -0.30 -9.84
C LEU A 28 -3.08 0.21 -10.51
N ILE A 29 -2.16 0.74 -9.72
CA ILE A 29 -0.82 1.08 -10.18
C ILE A 29 0.01 -0.20 -10.23
N ASP A 30 0.74 -0.43 -11.33
CA ASP A 30 1.56 -1.63 -11.49
C ASP A 30 2.62 -1.73 -10.37
N GLY A 31 2.78 -2.93 -9.81
CA GLY A 31 3.70 -3.19 -8.69
C GLY A 31 3.19 -2.78 -7.30
N SER A 32 2.03 -2.10 -7.21
CA SER A 32 1.44 -1.74 -5.90
C SER A 32 1.04 -2.96 -5.08
N LEU A 33 0.55 -4.02 -5.72
CA LEU A 33 0.23 -5.29 -5.05
C LEU A 33 1.48 -6.04 -4.62
N ASP A 34 2.50 -6.10 -5.49
CA ASP A 34 3.78 -6.74 -5.17
C ASP A 34 4.45 -6.07 -3.96
N PHE A 35 4.36 -4.74 -3.89
CA PHE A 35 4.82 -3.98 -2.74
C PHE A 35 4.04 -4.34 -1.48
N LEU A 36 2.71 -4.37 -1.53
CA LEU A 36 1.88 -4.77 -0.38
C LEU A 36 2.21 -6.18 0.11
N SER A 37 2.44 -7.14 -0.80
CA SER A 37 2.86 -8.51 -0.47
C SER A 37 4.18 -8.51 0.27
N ARG A 38 5.18 -7.76 -0.22
CA ARG A 38 6.51 -7.66 0.43
C ARG A 38 6.44 -7.11 1.85
N ILE A 39 5.63 -6.08 2.09
CA ILE A 39 5.44 -5.50 3.43
C ILE A 39 4.81 -6.54 4.36
N GLU A 40 3.84 -7.29 3.86
CA GLU A 40 3.13 -8.35 4.61
C GLU A 40 4.06 -9.54 4.92
N GLU A 41 4.83 -10.01 3.94
CA GLU A 41 5.87 -11.05 4.10
C GLU A 41 6.97 -10.64 5.08
N ALA A 42 7.35 -9.36 5.08
CA ALA A 42 8.33 -8.81 6.02
C ALA A 42 7.77 -8.60 7.44
N GLY A 43 6.48 -8.87 7.68
CA GLY A 43 5.83 -8.69 8.99
C GLY A 43 5.66 -7.23 9.40
N ILE A 44 5.73 -6.31 8.44
CA ILE A 44 5.64 -4.87 8.67
C ILE A 44 4.15 -4.48 8.72
N LYS A 45 3.76 -3.69 9.71
CA LYS A 45 2.36 -3.26 9.85
C LYS A 45 1.99 -2.25 8.77
N ARG A 46 0.88 -2.45 8.06
CA ARG A 46 0.38 -1.49 7.06
C ARG A 46 -0.88 -0.79 7.53
N PHE A 47 -0.95 0.51 7.30
CA PHE A 47 -2.11 1.35 7.57
C PHE A 47 -2.46 2.12 6.31
N PHE A 48 -3.73 2.13 5.92
CA PHE A 48 -4.21 2.96 4.83
C PHE A 48 -4.79 4.25 5.36
N LEU A 49 -4.33 5.36 4.80
CA LEU A 49 -4.86 6.69 4.99
C LEU A 49 -5.55 7.09 3.69
N SER A 50 -6.73 7.66 3.76
CA SER A 50 -7.38 8.23 2.58
C SER A 50 -8.17 9.45 3.01
N ASN A 51 -7.98 10.55 2.29
CA ASN A 51 -8.79 11.75 2.46
C ASN A 51 -10.11 11.68 1.68
N ASN A 52 -10.36 10.56 1.00
CA ASN A 52 -11.57 10.34 0.22
C ASN A 52 -12.62 9.60 1.06
N SER A 53 -13.61 10.34 1.56
CA SER A 53 -14.71 9.80 2.39
C SER A 53 -15.76 9.03 1.59
N SER A 54 -15.71 9.07 0.25
CA SER A 54 -16.76 8.54 -0.61
C SER A 54 -16.69 7.02 -0.85
N ARG A 55 -15.55 6.38 -0.55
CA ARG A 55 -15.34 4.93 -0.74
C ARG A 55 -14.62 4.34 0.45
N SER A 56 -15.23 3.36 1.12
CA SER A 56 -14.62 2.74 2.30
C SER A 56 -13.46 1.82 1.90
N VAL A 57 -12.38 1.83 2.69
CA VAL A 57 -11.21 0.92 2.54
C VAL A 57 -11.65 -0.54 2.37
N LYS A 58 -12.74 -0.97 3.01
CA LYS A 58 -13.32 -2.32 2.86
C LYS A 58 -13.74 -2.65 1.43
N GLN A 59 -14.31 -1.69 0.69
CA GLN A 59 -14.67 -1.87 -0.73
C GLN A 59 -13.44 -1.95 -1.64
N TYR A 60 -12.34 -1.30 -1.26
CA TYR A 60 -11.08 -1.35 -1.99
C TYR A 60 -10.34 -2.67 -1.75
N VAL A 61 -10.32 -3.16 -0.51
CA VAL A 61 -9.69 -4.45 -0.16
C VAL A 61 -10.47 -5.62 -0.76
N SER A 62 -11.80 -5.54 -0.88
CA SER A 62 -12.60 -6.60 -1.51
C SER A 62 -12.33 -6.81 -3.00
N LYS A 63 -11.69 -5.85 -3.71
CA LYS A 63 -11.28 -6.02 -5.12
C LYS A 63 -9.94 -6.74 -5.29
N LEU A 64 -9.24 -7.03 -4.19
CA LEU A 64 -7.97 -7.75 -4.18
C LEU A 64 -8.14 -9.27 -4.06
N ASN A 65 -9.39 -9.76 -4.04
CA ASN A 65 -9.76 -11.17 -4.08
C ASN A 65 -10.36 -11.54 -5.43
#